data_AF-A0A967F5M8-F1
#
_entry.id   AF-A0A967F5M8-F1
#
_cell.length_a   1.000
_cell.length_b   1.000
_cell.length_c   1.000
_cell.angle_alpha   90.00
_cell.angle_beta   90.00
_cell.angle_gamma   90.00
#
_symmetry.space_group_name_H-M   'P 1'
#
loop_
_entity.id
_entity.type
_entity.pdbx_description
1 polymer ?
#
loop_
_entity_poly.entity_id
_entity_poly.type
_entity_poly.pdbx_seq_one_letter_code
_entity_poly.pdbx_strand_id
1 'polypeptide(L)'
;MEAIVNDQRAEVVSINNQLEGLEATNRGVVPLMLEMIDMLGQLVEADMPFRIEERRARVERLRNMMDQADVTTSEKYRRVMEAYQGELEYGRTTEAYSGPLPGSGQTVEFLRIGRTLLIFQTSDQKRTGWFNPRTREFEDLDDKYRLEVKEGLAIARNEKAPNLVMLPVPGPEAAE
;
A
#
# COMPACT_ATOMS: atom_id res chain seq x y z
N MET A 1 17.48 -26.53 -51.98
CA MET A 1 16.42 -25.52 -51.77
C MET A 1 15.26 -26.06 -50.96
N GLU A 2 14.79 -27.31 -51.18
CA GLU A 2 13.73 -27.93 -50.35
C GLU A 2 14.07 -28.03 -48.86
N ALA A 3 15.31 -28.37 -48.49
CA ALA A 3 15.73 -28.46 -47.09
C ALA A 3 15.62 -27.12 -46.34
N ILE A 4 15.99 -26.01 -46.99
CA ILE A 4 15.92 -24.65 -46.41
C ILE A 4 14.47 -24.19 -46.24
N VAL A 5 13.59 -24.54 -47.18
CA VAL A 5 12.15 -24.21 -47.09
C VAL A 5 11.45 -25.04 -46.01
N ASN A 6 11.87 -26.29 -45.79
CA ASN A 6 11.36 -27.13 -44.71
C ASN A 6 11.83 -26.65 -43.33
N ASP A 7 13.09 -26.23 -43.19
CA ASP A 7 13.60 -25.63 -41.95
C ASP A 7 12.85 -24.33 -41.61
N GLN A 8 12.64 -23.45 -42.58
CA GLN A 8 11.86 -22.22 -42.36
C GLN A 8 10.41 -22.49 -41.97
N ARG A 9 9.77 -23.53 -42.51
CA ARG A 9 8.41 -23.94 -42.11
C ARG A 9 8.38 -24.51 -40.69
N ALA A 10 9.38 -25.29 -40.31
CA ALA A 10 9.50 -25.82 -38.95
C ALA A 10 9.74 -24.69 -37.94
N GLU A 11 10.53 -23.68 -38.29
CA GLU A 11 10.78 -22.50 -37.47
C GLU A 11 9.50 -21.66 -37.28
N VAL A 12 8.73 -21.41 -38.35
CA VAL A 12 7.43 -20.72 -38.26
C VAL A 12 6.43 -21.48 -37.38
N VAL A 13 6.37 -22.82 -37.48
CA VAL A 13 5.49 -23.63 -36.63
C VAL A 13 5.96 -23.60 -35.17
N SER A 14 7.27 -23.65 -34.91
CA SER A 14 7.84 -23.50 -33.56
C SER A 14 7.50 -22.14 -32.96
N ILE A 15 7.63 -21.06 -33.74
CA ILE A 15 7.28 -19.70 -33.30
C ILE A 15 5.78 -19.61 -33.00
N ASN A 16 4.90 -20.17 -33.85
CA ASN A 16 3.46 -20.17 -33.60
C ASN A 16 3.09 -20.95 -32.33
N ASN A 17 3.70 -22.12 -32.10
CA ASN A 17 3.48 -22.90 -30.87
C ASN A 17 3.98 -22.16 -29.62
N GLN A 18 5.09 -21.44 -29.72
CA GLN A 18 5.60 -20.59 -28.64
C GLN A 18 4.65 -19.41 -28.37
N LEU A 19 4.08 -18.81 -29.42
CA LEU A 19 3.06 -17.75 -29.30
C LEU A 19 1.77 -18.26 -28.64
N GLU A 20 1.28 -19.46 -28.99
CA GLU A 20 0.11 -20.07 -28.35
C GLU A 20 0.36 -20.42 -26.87
N GLY A 21 1.56 -20.91 -26.52
CA GLY A 21 1.95 -21.16 -25.13
C GLY A 21 2.04 -19.88 -24.28
N LEU A 22 2.52 -18.79 -24.88
CA LEU A 22 2.52 -17.46 -24.27
C LEU A 22 1.10 -16.90 -24.11
N GLU A 23 0.21 -17.11 -25.09
CA GLU A 23 -1.21 -16.75 -24.97
C GLU A 23 -1.93 -17.56 -23.88
N ALA A 24 -1.67 -18.86 -23.76
CA ALA A 24 -2.29 -19.71 -22.74
C ALA A 24 -1.86 -19.30 -21.32
N THR A 25 -0.59 -18.92 -21.14
CA THR A 25 -0.10 -18.37 -19.86
C THR A 25 -0.73 -17.00 -19.59
N ASN A 26 -0.74 -16.09 -20.58
CA ASN A 26 -1.38 -14.77 -20.49
C ASN A 26 -2.88 -14.83 -20.12
N ARG A 27 -3.62 -15.84 -20.61
CA ARG A 27 -5.05 -16.03 -20.27
C ARG A 27 -5.27 -16.39 -18.80
N GLY A 28 -4.28 -16.93 -18.09
CA GLY A 28 -4.38 -17.29 -16.67
C GLY A 28 -3.86 -16.22 -15.70
N VAL A 29 -2.78 -15.51 -16.04
CA VAL A 29 -2.14 -14.59 -15.09
C VAL A 29 -2.87 -13.25 -14.95
N VAL A 30 -3.49 -12.76 -16.02
CA VAL A 30 -4.20 -11.47 -15.99
C VAL A 30 -5.41 -11.49 -15.05
N PRO A 31 -6.29 -12.52 -15.09
CA PRO A 31 -7.37 -12.65 -14.09
C PRO A 31 -6.86 -12.63 -12.65
N LEU A 32 -5.76 -13.35 -12.36
CA LEU A 32 -5.16 -13.37 -11.02
C LEU A 32 -4.63 -11.99 -10.61
N MET A 33 -4.00 -11.26 -11.53
CA MET A 33 -3.56 -9.89 -11.24
C MET A 33 -4.72 -8.95 -10.93
N LEU A 34 -5.86 -9.10 -11.62
CA LEU A 34 -7.07 -8.33 -11.31
C LEU A 34 -7.60 -8.66 -9.91
N GLU A 35 -7.69 -9.94 -9.56
CA GLU A 35 -8.08 -10.37 -8.21
C GLU A 35 -7.13 -9.82 -7.13
N MET A 36 -5.82 -9.83 -7.39
CA MET A 36 -4.83 -9.23 -6.51
C MET A 36 -5.03 -7.72 -6.36
N ILE A 37 -5.30 -6.98 -7.45
CA ILE A 37 -5.57 -5.54 -7.38
C ILE A 37 -6.86 -5.26 -6.60
N ASP A 38 -7.88 -6.10 -6.75
CA ASP A 38 -9.12 -6.00 -5.99
C ASP A 38 -8.90 -6.24 -4.49
N MET A 39 -8.13 -7.27 -4.14
CA MET A 39 -7.73 -7.56 -2.77
C MET A 39 -6.89 -6.43 -2.18
N LEU A 40 -6.00 -5.82 -2.97
CA LEU A 40 -5.23 -4.65 -2.56
C LEU A 40 -6.16 -3.47 -2.22
N GLY A 41 -7.18 -3.23 -3.05
CA GLY A 41 -8.20 -2.22 -2.77
C GLY A 41 -8.97 -2.50 -1.48
N GLN A 42 -9.39 -3.74 -1.25
CA GLN A 42 -10.06 -4.14 0.00
C GLN A 42 -9.16 -3.93 1.22
N LEU A 43 -7.87 -4.26 1.12
CA LEU A 43 -6.90 -4.04 2.18
C LEU A 43 -6.79 -2.54 2.51
N VAL A 44 -6.66 -1.68 1.50
CA VAL A 44 -6.57 -0.23 1.68
C VAL A 44 -7.78 0.34 2.43
N GLU A 45 -9.00 -0.15 2.12
CA GLU A 45 -10.23 0.31 2.79
C GLU A 45 -10.39 -0.27 4.22
N ALA A 46 -9.96 -1.51 4.43
CA ALA A 46 -10.09 -2.18 5.73
C ALA A 46 -9.07 -1.63 6.76
N ASP A 47 -7.91 -1.19 6.29
CA ASP A 47 -6.80 -0.67 7.11
C ASP A 47 -7.11 0.72 7.72
N MET A 48 -6.20 1.22 8.55
CA MET A 48 -6.26 2.58 9.07
C MET A 48 -6.14 3.60 7.92
N PRO A 49 -6.81 4.78 8.01
CA PRO A 49 -6.91 5.73 6.92
C PRO A 49 -5.65 6.61 6.77
N PHE A 50 -4.48 5.99 6.60
CA PHE A 50 -3.23 6.69 6.30
C PHE A 50 -2.99 6.76 4.79
N ARG A 51 -2.52 7.91 4.31
CA ARG A 51 -2.24 8.17 2.88
C ARG A 51 -3.33 7.62 1.94
N ILE A 52 -4.59 7.70 2.37
CA ILE A 52 -5.68 6.94 1.75
C ILE A 52 -5.87 7.29 0.27
N GLU A 53 -5.77 8.58 -0.06
CA GLU A 53 -5.87 9.08 -1.43
C GLU A 53 -4.74 8.54 -2.32
N GLU A 54 -3.50 8.51 -1.82
CA GLU A 54 -2.37 7.98 -2.57
C GLU A 54 -2.51 6.48 -2.84
N ARG A 55 -2.96 5.73 -1.82
CA ARG A 55 -3.15 4.28 -1.89
C ARG A 55 -4.29 3.91 -2.83
N ARG A 56 -5.44 4.59 -2.74
CA ARG A 56 -6.56 4.43 -3.67
C ARG A 56 -6.15 4.74 -5.11
N ALA A 57 -5.49 5.89 -5.32
CA ALA A 57 -5.02 6.27 -6.65
C ALA A 57 -4.01 5.25 -7.23
N ARG A 58 -3.21 4.58 -6.39
CA ARG A 58 -2.32 3.50 -6.82
C ARG A 58 -3.11 2.28 -7.32
N VAL A 59 -4.14 1.86 -6.60
CA VAL A 59 -5.03 0.76 -7.01
C VAL A 59 -5.70 1.09 -8.34
N GLU A 60 -6.24 2.29 -8.51
CA GLU A 60 -6.84 2.73 -9.77
C GLU A 60 -5.85 2.73 -10.93
N ARG A 61 -4.63 3.24 -10.73
CA ARG A 61 -3.58 3.20 -11.75
C ARG A 61 -3.24 1.78 -12.18
N LEU A 62 -3.20 0.83 -11.22
CA LEU A 62 -2.95 -0.58 -11.53
C LEU A 62 -4.10 -1.18 -12.35
N ARG A 63 -5.35 -0.88 -11.99
CA ARG A 63 -6.52 -1.31 -12.78
C ARG A 63 -6.44 -0.81 -14.23
N ASN A 64 -6.21 0.49 -14.40
CA ASN A 64 -6.10 1.10 -15.73
C ASN A 64 -4.94 0.52 -16.55
N MET A 65 -3.84 0.13 -15.90
CA MET A 65 -2.71 -0.51 -16.56
C MET A 65 -3.05 -1.90 -17.10
N MET A 66 -4.01 -2.62 -16.51
CA MET A 66 -4.37 -3.95 -17.01
C MET A 66 -4.97 -3.91 -18.42
N ASP A 67 -5.64 -2.82 -18.78
CA ASP A 67 -6.26 -2.63 -20.10
C ASP A 67 -5.29 -2.07 -21.17
N GLN A 68 -4.08 -1.65 -20.76
CA GLN A 68 -3.08 -1.09 -21.67
C GLN A 68 -2.41 -2.21 -22.50
N ALA A 69 -2.53 -2.13 -23.82
CA ALA A 69 -1.99 -3.11 -24.76
C ALA A 69 -0.48 -2.94 -25.01
N ASP A 70 0.05 -1.74 -24.79
CA ASP A 70 1.46 -1.39 -24.92
C ASP A 70 2.31 -1.82 -23.72
N VAL A 71 1.68 -2.23 -22.61
CA VAL A 71 2.35 -2.72 -21.42
C VAL A 71 2.42 -4.24 -21.43
N THR A 72 3.64 -4.78 -21.33
CA THR A 72 3.86 -6.23 -21.28
C THR A 72 3.28 -6.84 -19.99
N THR A 73 2.86 -8.10 -20.05
CA THR A 73 2.35 -8.83 -18.88
C THR A 73 3.36 -8.88 -17.74
N SER A 74 4.66 -9.01 -18.05
CA SER A 74 5.73 -9.00 -17.05
C SER A 74 5.82 -7.66 -16.32
N GLU A 75 5.62 -6.55 -17.02
CA GLU A 75 5.60 -5.22 -16.42
C GLU A 75 4.35 -5.03 -15.54
N LYS A 76 3.18 -5.44 -16.02
CA LYS A 76 1.94 -5.48 -15.22
C LYS A 76 2.14 -6.22 -13.90
N TYR A 77 2.70 -7.43 -13.98
CA TYR A 77 3.01 -8.25 -12.81
C TYR A 77 3.98 -7.55 -11.84
N ARG A 78 5.09 -6.99 -12.37
CA ARG A 78 6.07 -6.27 -11.57
C ARG A 78 5.42 -5.13 -10.79
N ARG A 79 4.55 -4.34 -11.45
CA ARG A 79 3.86 -3.20 -10.83
C ARG A 79 2.89 -3.61 -9.73
N VAL A 80 2.15 -4.71 -9.93
CA VAL A 80 1.29 -5.29 -8.89
C VAL A 80 2.16 -5.71 -7.69
N MET A 81 3.26 -6.44 -7.92
CA MET A 81 4.14 -6.89 -6.86
C MET A 81 4.83 -5.73 -6.11
N GLU A 82 5.24 -4.67 -6.80
CA GLU A 82 5.76 -3.44 -6.18
C GLU A 82 4.73 -2.80 -5.24
N ALA A 83 3.46 -2.77 -5.64
CA ALA A 83 2.40 -2.24 -4.78
C ALA A 83 2.20 -3.10 -3.53
N TYR A 84 2.22 -4.42 -3.66
CA TYR A 84 2.18 -5.33 -2.51
C TYR A 84 3.39 -5.19 -1.58
N GLN A 85 4.59 -5.03 -2.14
CA GLN A 85 5.79 -4.79 -1.34
C GLN A 85 5.67 -3.49 -0.54
N GLY A 86 5.23 -2.40 -1.18
CA GLY A 86 4.97 -1.14 -0.48
C GLY A 86 3.94 -1.28 0.63
N GLU A 87 2.86 -2.05 0.38
CA GLU A 87 1.93 -2.39 1.44
C GLU A 87 2.61 -3.17 2.58
N LEU A 88 3.39 -4.20 2.31
CA LEU A 88 4.10 -4.94 3.37
C LEU A 88 5.07 -4.05 4.17
N GLU A 89 5.74 -3.10 3.50
CA GLU A 89 6.66 -2.14 4.14
C GLU A 89 5.94 -1.21 5.13
N TYR A 90 4.70 -0.81 4.86
CA TYR A 90 3.90 -0.05 5.84
C TYR A 90 3.71 -0.81 7.15
N GLY A 91 3.78 -2.13 7.16
CA GLY A 91 3.72 -2.90 8.41
C GLY A 91 4.92 -2.70 9.34
N ARG A 92 6.07 -2.29 8.80
CA ARG A 92 7.36 -2.28 9.52
C ARG A 92 7.98 -0.90 9.69
N THR A 93 7.51 0.07 8.93
CA THR A 93 8.08 1.42 8.91
C THR A 93 7.31 2.35 9.86
N THR A 94 8.02 3.34 10.38
CA THR A 94 7.45 4.47 11.10
C THR A 94 7.55 5.70 10.20
N GLU A 95 6.53 6.53 10.20
CA GLU A 95 6.45 7.68 9.31
C GLU A 95 5.75 8.84 10.00
N ALA A 96 6.20 10.06 9.70
CA ALA A 96 5.49 11.29 10.07
C ALA A 96 5.19 12.12 8.81
N TYR A 97 3.95 12.62 8.70
CA TYR A 97 3.52 13.42 7.56
C TYR A 97 2.38 14.38 7.94
N SER A 98 2.28 15.51 7.24
CA SER A 98 1.16 16.43 7.39
C SER A 98 0.02 16.04 6.46
N GLY A 99 -1.23 16.12 6.93
CA GLY A 99 -2.40 15.85 6.10
C GLY A 99 -3.70 16.36 6.72
N PRO A 100 -4.79 16.42 5.94
CA PRO A 100 -6.10 16.78 6.46
C PRO A 100 -6.63 15.66 7.37
N LEU A 101 -7.09 16.02 8.57
CA LEU A 101 -7.79 15.08 9.45
C LEU A 101 -9.15 14.71 8.84
N PRO A 102 -9.44 13.40 8.64
CA PRO A 102 -10.75 12.97 8.14
C PRO A 102 -11.89 13.50 9.02
N GLY A 103 -12.95 13.99 8.38
CA GLY A 103 -14.11 14.58 9.05
C GLY A 103 -14.01 16.10 9.30
N SER A 104 -12.85 16.61 9.75
CA SER A 104 -12.68 18.06 10.01
C SER A 104 -12.02 18.82 8.87
N GLY A 105 -11.19 18.16 8.06
CA GLY A 105 -10.37 18.79 7.02
C GLY A 105 -9.23 19.66 7.56
N GLN A 106 -9.06 19.75 8.88
CA GLN A 106 -7.98 20.50 9.51
C GLN A 106 -6.64 19.81 9.23
N THR A 107 -5.64 20.55 8.77
CA THR A 107 -4.29 20.01 8.61
C THR A 107 -3.69 19.68 9.98
N VAL A 108 -3.25 18.44 10.14
CA VAL A 108 -2.62 17.90 11.35
C VAL A 108 -1.35 17.13 10.97
N GLU A 109 -0.51 16.89 11.97
CA GLU A 109 0.66 16.03 11.85
C GLU A 109 0.29 14.60 12.24
N PHE A 110 0.43 13.67 11.32
CA PHE A 110 0.24 12.25 11.56
C PHE A 110 1.55 11.57 11.93
N LEU A 111 1.48 10.69 12.92
CA LEU A 111 2.50 9.71 13.27
C LEU A 111 1.94 8.31 13.01
N ARG A 112 2.53 7.60 12.07
CA ARG A 112 2.20 6.20 11.78
C ARG A 112 3.33 5.31 12.28
N ILE A 113 2.97 4.29 13.04
CA ILE A 113 3.90 3.25 13.48
C ILE A 113 3.38 1.92 12.96
N GLY A 114 4.06 1.40 11.94
CA GLY A 114 3.63 0.19 11.26
C GLY A 114 2.17 0.29 10.78
N ARG A 115 1.42 -0.79 11.00
CA ARG A 115 -0.05 -0.85 10.90
C ARG A 115 -0.75 -0.98 12.25
N THR A 116 -0.04 -0.71 13.34
CA THR A 116 -0.61 -0.89 14.69
C THR A 116 -1.15 0.41 15.25
N LEU A 117 -0.58 1.55 14.84
CA LEU A 117 -0.90 2.83 15.43
C LEU A 117 -0.84 3.97 14.41
N LEU A 118 -1.92 4.74 14.36
CA LEU A 118 -2.02 6.00 13.64
C LEU A 118 -2.49 7.07 14.60
N ILE A 119 -1.64 8.06 14.84
CA ILE A 119 -1.88 9.17 15.76
C ILE A 119 -1.85 10.47 14.97
N PHE A 120 -2.63 11.46 15.39
CA PHE A 120 -2.51 12.82 14.91
C PHE A 120 -2.21 13.78 16.07
N GLN A 121 -1.56 14.89 15.75
CA GLN A 121 -1.39 16.04 16.62
C GLN A 121 -1.62 17.31 15.82
N THR A 122 -2.40 18.24 16.37
CA THR A 122 -2.61 19.56 15.75
C THR A 122 -1.30 20.35 15.72
N SER A 123 -1.13 21.24 14.74
CA SER A 123 0.10 22.05 14.61
C SER A 123 0.38 22.93 15.84
N ASP A 124 -0.68 23.34 16.57
CA ASP A 124 -0.59 24.07 17.83
C ASP A 124 -0.31 23.18 19.06
N GLN A 125 -0.19 21.87 18.86
CA GLN A 125 0.05 20.84 19.87
C GLN A 125 -1.00 20.79 20.98
N LYS A 126 -2.17 21.42 20.80
CA LYS A 126 -3.22 21.42 21.85
C LYS A 126 -4.07 20.16 21.84
N ARG A 127 -4.19 19.50 20.69
CA ARG A 127 -5.03 18.33 20.52
C ARG A 127 -4.20 17.20 19.94
N THR A 128 -4.27 16.05 20.59
CA THR A 128 -3.63 14.81 20.16
C THR A 128 -4.69 13.73 20.19
N GLY A 129 -4.71 12.87 19.18
CA GLY A 129 -5.68 11.80 19.10
C GLY A 129 -5.14 10.63 18.29
N TRP A 130 -5.87 9.54 18.29
CA TRP A 130 -5.50 8.31 17.61
C TRP A 130 -6.66 7.76 16.80
N PHE A 131 -6.35 6.98 15.79
CA PHE A 131 -7.35 6.20 15.08
C PHE A 131 -7.67 4.96 15.89
N ASN A 132 -8.91 4.87 16.40
CA ASN A 132 -9.37 3.69 17.10
C ASN A 132 -9.87 2.66 16.08
N PRO A 133 -9.22 1.49 15.94
CA PRO A 133 -9.60 0.49 14.95
C PRO A 133 -10.98 -0.15 15.23
N ARG A 134 -11.48 -0.10 16.48
CA ARG A 134 -12.79 -0.66 16.86
C ARG A 134 -13.94 0.22 16.42
N THR A 135 -13.83 1.53 16.64
CA THR A 135 -14.88 2.50 16.27
C THR A 135 -14.68 3.02 14.84
N ARG A 136 -13.49 2.83 14.26
CA ARG A 136 -13.04 3.40 12.98
C ARG A 136 -13.10 4.93 12.95
N GLU A 137 -12.93 5.56 14.11
CA GLU A 137 -12.96 7.00 14.28
C GLU A 137 -11.69 7.52 14.95
N PHE A 138 -11.42 8.81 14.77
CA PHE A 138 -10.35 9.50 15.46
C PHE A 138 -10.84 9.95 16.85
N GLU A 139 -10.22 9.42 17.89
CA GLU A 139 -10.54 9.71 19.28
C GLU A 139 -9.41 10.52 19.92
N ASP A 140 -9.77 11.44 20.82
CA ASP A 140 -8.79 12.25 21.52
C ASP A 140 -8.02 11.39 22.54
N LEU A 141 -6.71 11.62 22.62
CA LEU A 141 -5.83 11.01 23.60
C LEU A 141 -5.68 11.92 24.82
N ASP A 142 -5.47 11.29 25.97
CA ASP A 142 -5.12 11.96 27.23
C ASP A 142 -3.85 12.83 27.05
N ASP A 143 -3.84 14.01 27.65
CA ASP A 143 -2.78 15.01 27.57
C ASP A 143 -1.39 14.46 27.94
N LYS A 144 -1.34 13.38 28.73
CA LYS A 144 -0.08 12.69 29.05
C LYS A 144 0.68 12.19 27.81
N TYR A 145 -0.01 11.87 26.72
CA TYR A 145 0.60 11.37 25.49
C TYR A 145 1.10 12.48 24.55
N ARG A 146 0.71 13.73 24.80
CA ARG A 146 1.03 14.86 23.91
C ARG A 146 2.53 15.03 23.70
N LEU A 147 3.32 14.95 24.76
CA LEU A 147 4.77 15.08 24.67
C LEU A 147 5.38 13.89 23.93
N GLU A 148 4.87 12.69 24.18
CA GLU A 148 5.44 11.44 23.66
C GLU A 148 5.15 11.31 22.16
N VAL A 149 3.99 11.78 21.73
CA VAL A 149 3.65 11.91 20.31
C VAL A 149 4.52 12.94 19.62
N LYS A 150 4.79 14.09 20.26
CA LYS A 150 5.69 15.10 19.70
C LYS A 150 7.11 14.54 19.55
N GLU A 151 7.60 13.78 20.51
CA GLU A 151 8.88 13.09 20.41
C GLU A 151 8.88 12.05 19.29
N GLY A 152 7.82 11.24 19.21
CA GLY A 152 7.65 10.24 18.14
C GLY A 152 7.63 10.86 16.75
N LEU A 153 6.96 12.00 16.57
CA LEU A 153 6.95 12.78 15.32
C LEU A 153 8.37 13.25 14.96
N ALA A 154 9.12 13.79 15.91
CA ALA A 154 10.50 14.24 15.67
C ALA A 154 11.44 13.07 15.32
N ILE A 155 11.30 11.92 15.98
CA ILE A 155 12.07 10.71 15.69
C ILE A 155 11.73 10.20 14.28
N ALA A 156 10.44 10.13 13.92
CA ALA A 156 9.98 9.67 12.62
C ALA A 156 10.45 10.58 11.46
N ARG A 157 10.66 11.88 11.72
CA ARG A 157 11.28 12.82 10.77
C ARG A 157 12.81 12.79 10.74
N ASN A 158 13.44 11.93 11.55
CA ASN A 158 14.90 11.90 11.77
C ASN A 158 15.48 13.22 12.32
N GLU A 159 14.67 14.03 13.02
CA GLU A 159 15.13 15.25 13.70
C GLU A 159 15.75 14.96 15.07
N LYS A 160 15.39 13.81 15.67
CA LYS A 160 15.94 13.29 16.91
C LYS A 160 16.51 11.88 16.70
N ALA A 161 17.52 11.54 17.50
CA ALA A 161 18.04 10.19 17.57
C ALA A 161 16.95 9.21 18.05
N PRO A 162 16.98 7.93 17.61
CA PRO A 162 16.04 6.92 18.06
C PRO A 162 15.98 6.82 19.58
N ASN A 163 14.78 6.93 20.15
CA ASN A 163 14.53 6.82 21.58
C ASN A 163 13.22 6.05 21.84
N LEU A 164 13.05 5.57 23.07
CA LEU A 164 11.81 4.94 23.50
C LEU A 164 10.74 6.00 23.80
N VAL A 165 9.55 5.82 23.23
CA VAL A 165 8.37 6.65 23.48
C VAL A 165 7.22 5.79 23.97
N MET A 166 6.48 6.28 24.96
CA MET A 166 5.33 5.57 25.52
C MET A 166 4.07 6.01 24.79
N LEU A 167 3.57 5.16 23.90
CA LEU A 167 2.39 5.43 23.08
C LEU A 167 1.24 4.47 23.43
N PRO A 168 -0.02 4.90 23.27
CA PRO A 168 -1.16 4.03 23.49
C PRO A 168 -1.20 3.00 22.37
N VAL A 169 -0.90 1.74 22.68
CA VAL A 169 -1.05 0.65 21.72
C VAL A 169 -2.39 -0.03 22.02
N PRO A 170 -3.27 -0.21 21.02
CA PRO A 170 -4.47 -1.02 21.21
C PRO A 170 -4.05 -2.42 21.65
N GLY A 171 -4.60 -2.88 22.78
CA GLY A 171 -4.33 -4.23 23.30
C GLY A 171 -4.77 -5.31 22.30
N PRO A 172 -4.15 -6.50 22.32
CA PRO A 172 -4.51 -7.58 21.41
C PRO A 172 -6.01 -7.91 21.55
N GLU A 173 -6.72 -7.95 20.43
CA GLU A 173 -8.04 -8.57 20.39
C GLU A 173 -7.83 -10.07 20.58
N ALA A 174 -8.49 -10.65 21.60
CA ALA A 174 -8.55 -12.09 21.72
C ALA A 174 -9.23 -12.62 20.45
N ALA A 175 -8.54 -13.49 19.72
CA ALA A 175 -9.16 -14.21 18.62
C ALA A 175 -10.30 -15.06 19.19
N GLU A 176 -11.52 -14.78 18.75
CA GLU A 176 -12.70 -15.60 19.00
C GLU A 176 -12.83 -16.68 17.92
#